data_AF-A0A094I9C7-F1
#
_entry.id   AF-A0A094I9C7-F1
#
_cell.length_a   1.000
_cell.length_b   1.000
_cell.length_c   1.000
_cell.angle_alpha   90.00
_cell.angle_beta   90.00
_cell.angle_gamma   90.00
#
_symmetry.space_group_name_H-M   'P 1'
#
loop_
_entity.id
_entity.type
_entity.pdbx_description
1 polymer ?
#
loop_
_entity_poly.entity_id
_entity_poly.type
_entity_poly.pdbx_seq_one_letter_code
_entity_poly.pdbx_strand_id
1 'polypeptide(L)'
;MGNSTSKPSAQDEAILNLKIQRDRLHKYQKRITVITAREHAIAATLLGQGDRPRALLALRRKKYQESLLAKTDAQLEQLEVLTSSVEFALVQKDVVFGLQEGTRVLKEIQKEMGGLEQVEKLMGETAEAVAYQQEISDMLGGKISNQDEDEVEDELEALEAQVTGVMPSVPTTKLPGKVRAEAREKQREEQREEQREEQREEQREERQAMLAS
;
A
#
# COMPACT_ATOMS: atom_id res chain seq x y z
N MET A 1 19.09 30.71 28.90
CA MET A 1 17.81 31.33 28.49
C MET A 1 17.85 31.50 26.99
N GLY A 2 16.94 30.85 26.28
CA GLY A 2 16.87 30.90 24.82
C GLY A 2 15.49 30.44 24.39
N ASN A 3 14.46 31.18 24.79
CA ASN A 3 13.10 30.93 24.38
C ASN A 3 12.93 31.49 22.96
N SER A 4 13.52 30.81 21.98
CA SER A 4 13.24 31.07 20.57
C SER A 4 11.80 30.60 20.32
N THR A 5 10.84 31.48 20.54
CA THR A 5 9.47 31.33 20.05
C THR A 5 9.54 31.38 18.52
N SER A 6 9.84 30.25 17.90
CA SER A 6 9.68 30.05 16.46
C SER A 6 8.25 30.44 16.13
N LYS A 7 8.08 31.51 15.36
CA LYS A 7 6.76 31.90 14.87
C LYS A 7 6.16 30.68 14.16
N PRO A 8 4.94 30.24 14.54
CA PRO A 8 4.32 29.11 13.88
C PRO A 8 4.24 29.41 12.38
N SER A 9 4.53 28.42 11.55
CA SER A 9 4.38 28.54 10.11
C SER A 9 2.92 28.88 9.80
N ALA A 10 2.66 29.59 8.71
CA ALA A 10 1.28 29.79 8.23
C ALA A 10 0.53 28.45 8.04
N GLN A 11 1.27 27.38 7.79
CA GLN A 11 0.78 25.99 7.71
C GLN A 11 0.32 25.48 9.09
N ASP A 12 1.12 25.69 10.13
CA ASP A 12 0.80 25.26 11.50
C ASP A 12 -0.42 26.01 12.04
N GLU A 13 -0.54 27.30 11.71
CA GLU A 13 -1.70 28.12 12.06
C GLU A 13 -2.98 27.63 11.36
N ALA A 14 -2.89 27.25 10.08
CA ALA A 14 -4.01 26.66 9.35
C ALA A 14 -4.45 25.32 9.95
N ILE A 15 -3.50 24.43 10.28
CA ILE A 15 -3.79 23.12 10.91
C ILE A 15 -4.40 23.32 12.30
N LEU A 16 -3.88 24.26 13.08
CA LEU A 16 -4.42 24.60 14.38
C LEU A 16 -5.88 25.09 14.25
N ASN A 17 -6.16 25.97 13.29
CA ASN A 17 -7.50 26.49 13.04
C ASN A 17 -8.49 25.37 12.66
N LEU A 18 -8.08 24.41 11.83
CA LEU A 18 -8.90 23.24 11.50
C LEU A 18 -9.19 22.37 12.73
N LYS A 19 -8.18 22.12 13.57
CA LYS A 19 -8.33 21.35 14.83
C LYS A 19 -9.27 22.07 15.81
N ILE A 20 -9.15 23.39 15.95
CA ILE A 20 -10.05 24.22 16.76
C ILE A 20 -11.50 24.15 16.23
N GLN A 21 -11.69 24.21 14.91
CA GLN A 21 -13.02 24.11 14.30
C GLN A 21 -13.65 22.75 14.57
N ARG A 22 -12.90 21.66 14.40
CA ARG A 22 -13.35 20.30 14.74
C ARG A 22 -13.78 20.20 16.20
N ASP A 23 -12.98 20.72 17.13
CA ASP A 23 -13.30 20.68 18.56
C ASP A 23 -14.55 21.52 18.91
N ARG A 24 -14.75 22.64 18.20
CA ARG A 24 -15.99 23.46 18.33
C ARG A 24 -17.21 22.69 17.82
N LEU A 25 -17.10 21.99 16.68
CA LEU A 25 -18.19 21.17 16.16
C LEU A 25 -18.51 20.00 17.10
N HIS A 26 -17.52 19.33 17.68
CA HIS A 26 -17.76 18.31 18.71
C HIS A 26 -18.49 18.86 19.95
N LYS A 27 -18.13 20.06 20.41
CA LYS A 27 -18.85 20.73 21.52
C LYS A 27 -20.28 21.05 21.13
N TYR A 28 -20.51 21.50 19.90
CA TYR A 28 -21.84 21.81 19.37
C TYR A 28 -22.71 20.54 19.24
N GLN A 29 -22.14 19.45 18.72
CA GLN A 29 -22.78 18.14 18.62
C GLN A 29 -23.26 17.67 20.00
N LYS A 30 -22.37 17.64 21.01
CA LYS A 30 -22.73 17.28 22.39
C LYS A 30 -23.86 18.15 22.95
N ARG A 31 -23.82 19.45 22.68
CA ARG A 31 -24.87 20.38 23.13
C ARG A 31 -26.21 20.07 22.47
N ILE A 32 -26.25 19.82 21.16
CA ILE A 32 -27.48 19.45 20.46
C ILE A 32 -28.02 18.13 21.00
N THR A 33 -27.19 17.10 21.19
CA THR A 33 -27.65 15.79 21.69
C THR A 33 -28.40 15.93 23.03
N VAL A 34 -27.90 16.78 23.94
CA VAL A 34 -28.57 17.07 25.22
C VAL A 34 -29.92 17.78 25.02
N ILE A 35 -29.99 18.73 24.09
CA ILE A 35 -31.23 19.46 23.79
C ILE A 35 -32.25 18.52 23.15
N THR A 36 -31.86 17.70 22.17
CA THR A 36 -32.72 16.71 21.50
C THR A 36 -33.30 15.71 22.51
N ALA A 37 -32.48 15.22 23.45
CA ALA A 37 -32.94 14.34 24.52
C ALA A 37 -33.97 15.03 25.44
N ARG A 38 -33.74 16.31 25.78
CA ARG A 38 -34.67 17.12 26.57
C ARG A 38 -35.99 17.36 25.83
N GLU A 39 -35.95 17.68 24.54
CA GLU A 39 -37.16 17.87 23.73
C GLU A 39 -37.97 16.58 23.59
N HIS A 40 -37.30 15.43 23.50
CA HIS A 40 -37.95 14.13 23.53
C HIS A 40 -38.66 13.87 24.86
N ALA A 41 -38.00 14.15 25.99
CA ALA A 41 -38.62 14.02 27.30
C ALA A 41 -39.85 14.95 27.46
N ILE A 42 -39.74 16.21 27.02
CA ILE A 42 -40.86 17.16 27.04
C ILE A 42 -42.01 16.66 26.15
N ALA A 43 -41.72 16.14 24.96
CA ALA A 43 -42.75 15.56 24.09
C ALA A 43 -43.46 14.38 24.77
N ALA A 44 -42.71 13.48 25.42
CA ALA A 44 -43.28 12.35 26.16
C ALA A 44 -44.19 12.81 27.30
N THR A 45 -43.76 13.81 28.08
CA THR A 45 -44.60 14.36 29.17
C THR A 45 -45.88 15.01 28.67
N LEU A 46 -45.82 15.74 27.55
CA LEU A 46 -46.98 16.43 26.97
C LEU A 46 -47.98 15.43 26.36
N LEU A 47 -47.49 14.32 25.80
CA LEU A 47 -48.36 13.22 25.35
C LEU A 47 -49.08 12.56 26.52
N GLY A 48 -48.40 12.35 27.65
CA GLY A 48 -49.02 11.83 28.88
C GLY A 48 -50.10 12.76 29.48
N GLN A 49 -49.97 14.06 29.26
CA GLN A 49 -50.96 15.08 29.66
C GLN A 49 -52.12 15.26 28.65
N GLY A 50 -52.09 14.54 27.52
CA GLY A 50 -53.10 14.66 26.46
C GLY A 50 -52.95 15.89 25.55
N ASP A 51 -51.92 16.71 25.73
CA ASP A 51 -51.71 17.97 24.99
C ASP A 51 -50.95 17.73 23.67
N ARG A 52 -51.66 17.08 22.74
CA ARG A 52 -51.18 16.68 21.41
C ARG A 52 -50.58 17.81 20.56
N PRO A 53 -51.16 19.02 20.46
CA PRO A 53 -50.59 20.07 19.62
C PRO A 53 -49.23 20.56 20.10
N ARG A 54 -49.02 20.64 21.43
CA ARG A 54 -47.71 21.01 22.00
C ARG A 54 -46.68 19.90 21.85
N ALA A 55 -47.08 18.65 22.00
CA ALA A 55 -46.22 17.50 21.75
C ALA A 55 -45.71 17.47 20.28
N LEU A 56 -46.59 17.74 19.31
CA LEU A 56 -46.21 17.84 17.89
C LEU A 56 -45.19 18.95 17.63
N LEU A 57 -45.33 20.11 18.29
CA LEU A 57 -44.36 21.20 18.17
C LEU A 57 -42.98 20.80 18.71
N ALA A 58 -42.94 20.12 19.86
CA ALA A 58 -41.70 19.60 20.45
C ALA A 58 -41.01 18.58 19.52
N LEU A 59 -41.78 17.66 18.92
CA LEU A 59 -41.25 16.69 17.95
C LEU A 59 -40.74 17.35 16.66
N ARG A 60 -41.38 18.42 16.19
CA ARG A 60 -40.88 19.19 15.03
C ARG A 60 -39.55 19.87 15.33
N ARG A 61 -39.39 20.44 16.54
CA ARG A 61 -38.11 21.02 16.99
C ARG A 61 -37.03 19.95 17.10
N LYS A 62 -37.37 18.78 17.65
CA LYS A 62 -36.47 17.61 17.73
C LYS A 62 -35.95 17.23 16.35
N LYS A 63 -36.86 17.06 15.38
CA LYS A 63 -36.51 16.70 14.00
C LYS A 63 -35.62 17.75 13.32
N TYR A 64 -35.87 19.04 13.58
CA TYR A 64 -35.00 20.11 13.08
C TYR A 64 -33.59 20.01 13.68
N GLN A 65 -33.47 19.77 14.99
CA GLN A 65 -32.17 19.60 15.65
C GLN A 65 -31.44 18.34 15.17
N GLU A 66 -32.14 17.24 14.93
CA GLU A 66 -31.57 16.03 14.32
C GLU A 66 -31.01 16.32 12.92
N SER A 67 -31.73 17.12 12.11
CA SER A 67 -31.22 17.53 10.79
C SER A 67 -29.97 18.42 10.87
N LEU A 68 -29.86 19.26 11.90
CA LEU A 68 -28.67 20.06 12.16
C LEU A 68 -27.51 19.21 12.65
N LEU A 69 -27.79 18.18 13.47
CA LEU A 69 -26.80 17.24 13.94
C LEU A 69 -26.22 16.44 12.76
N ALA A 70 -27.08 15.91 11.88
CA ALA A 70 -26.63 15.20 10.67
C ALA A 70 -25.75 16.07 9.76
N LYS A 71 -26.08 17.35 9.59
CA LYS A 71 -25.23 18.30 8.84
C LYS A 71 -23.89 18.55 9.53
N THR A 72 -23.90 18.62 10.86
CA THR A 72 -22.69 18.82 11.68
C THR A 72 -21.77 17.60 11.58
N ASP A 73 -22.32 16.39 11.61
CA ASP A 73 -21.57 15.14 11.46
C ASP A 73 -20.91 15.05 10.07
N ALA A 74 -21.65 15.40 9.00
CA ALA A 74 -21.08 15.47 7.66
C ALA A 74 -19.94 16.52 7.55
N GLN A 75 -20.07 17.66 8.24
CA GLN A 75 -19.00 18.67 8.30
C GLN A 75 -17.79 18.19 9.11
N LEU A 76 -18.00 17.44 10.19
CA LEU A 76 -16.93 16.83 10.97
C LEU A 76 -16.13 15.82 10.13
N GLU A 77 -16.82 14.94 9.41
CA GLU A 77 -16.20 13.99 8.50
C GLU A 77 -15.35 14.71 7.43
N GLN A 78 -15.89 15.76 6.83
CA GLN A 78 -15.14 16.59 5.87
C GLN A 78 -13.88 17.21 6.48
N LEU A 79 -13.94 17.70 7.73
CA LEU A 79 -12.78 18.25 8.43
C LEU A 79 -11.73 17.17 8.75
N GLU A 80 -12.14 15.95 9.09
CA GLU A 80 -11.23 14.84 9.34
C GLU A 80 -10.50 14.42 8.07
N VAL A 81 -11.22 14.27 6.96
CA VAL A 81 -10.63 14.00 5.64
C VAL A 81 -9.65 15.10 5.24
N LEU A 82 -10.04 16.37 5.41
CA LEU A 82 -9.16 17.50 5.10
C LEU A 82 -7.91 17.51 5.97
N THR A 83 -8.05 17.25 7.27
CA THR A 83 -6.91 17.21 8.20
C THR A 83 -5.95 16.09 7.84
N SER A 84 -6.45 14.89 7.56
CA SER A 84 -5.63 13.76 7.13
C SER A 84 -4.94 14.04 5.80
N SER A 85 -5.62 14.69 4.85
CA SER A 85 -5.05 15.08 3.56
C SER A 85 -3.90 16.09 3.73
N VAL A 86 -4.05 17.05 4.64
CA VAL A 86 -2.99 18.03 4.94
C VAL A 86 -1.81 17.36 5.62
N GLU A 87 -2.04 16.47 6.58
CA GLU A 87 -0.97 15.71 7.25
C GLU A 87 -0.21 14.83 6.25
N PHE A 88 -0.92 14.18 5.32
CA PHE A 88 -0.29 13.43 4.23
C PHE A 88 0.53 14.33 3.29
N ALA A 89 0.02 15.51 2.93
CA ALA A 89 0.74 16.45 2.09
C ALA A 89 2.03 16.97 2.76
N LEU A 90 2.04 17.13 4.09
CA LEU A 90 3.26 17.46 4.84
C LEU A 90 4.29 16.35 4.75
N VAL A 91 3.90 15.09 4.94
CA VAL A 91 4.81 13.93 4.76
C VAL A 91 5.31 13.87 3.32
N GLN A 92 4.45 14.09 2.34
CA GLN A 92 4.82 14.08 0.93
C GLN A 92 5.85 15.17 0.60
N LYS A 93 5.72 16.36 1.18
CA LYS A 93 6.71 17.44 1.07
C LYS A 93 8.08 16.98 1.58
N ASP A 94 8.12 16.34 2.75
CA ASP A 94 9.37 15.88 3.36
C ASP A 94 10.03 14.77 2.54
N VAL A 95 9.23 13.83 1.99
CA VAL A 95 9.72 12.80 1.06
C VAL A 95 10.32 13.43 -0.20
N VAL A 96 9.65 14.42 -0.79
CA VAL A 96 10.17 15.12 -1.97
C VAL A 96 11.48 15.85 -1.65
N PHE A 97 11.58 16.47 -0.48
CA PHE A 97 12.82 17.12 -0.04
C PHE A 97 13.96 16.10 0.14
N GLY A 98 13.70 14.95 0.75
CA GLY A 98 14.67 13.86 0.88
C GLY A 98 15.11 13.27 -0.46
N LEU A 99 14.20 13.15 -1.44
CA LEU A 99 14.54 12.73 -2.80
C LEU A 99 15.41 13.77 -3.53
N GLN A 100 15.15 15.06 -3.33
CA GLN A 100 15.97 16.13 -3.89
C GLN A 100 17.39 16.11 -3.32
N GLU A 101 17.52 15.94 -2.00
CA GLU A 101 18.80 15.83 -1.31
C GLU A 101 19.56 14.55 -1.75
N GLY A 102 18.89 13.40 -1.78
CA GLY A 102 19.47 12.16 -2.30
C GLY A 102 19.93 12.29 -3.75
N THR A 103 19.15 12.93 -4.61
CA THR A 103 19.54 13.22 -6.00
C THR A 103 20.76 14.13 -6.07
N ARG A 104 20.86 15.12 -5.18
CA ARG A 104 22.03 16.00 -5.11
C ARG A 104 23.28 15.23 -4.69
N VAL A 105 23.19 14.40 -3.64
CA VAL A 105 24.30 13.55 -3.19
C VAL A 105 24.73 12.57 -4.28
N LEU A 106 23.78 11.94 -4.97
CA LEU A 106 24.08 11.06 -6.11
C LEU A 106 24.81 11.80 -7.23
N LYS A 107 24.43 13.05 -7.53
CA LYS A 107 25.14 13.87 -8.53
C LYS A 107 26.55 14.23 -8.09
N GLU A 108 26.76 14.49 -6.80
CA GLU A 108 28.07 14.76 -6.22
C GLU A 108 28.95 13.50 -6.30
N ILE A 109 28.45 12.32 -5.90
CA ILE A 109 29.13 11.03 -6.06
C ILE A 109 29.46 10.74 -7.52
N GLN A 110 28.49 10.93 -8.43
CA GLN A 110 28.70 10.70 -9.85
C GLN A 110 29.81 11.61 -10.42
N LYS A 111 29.90 12.84 -9.91
CA LYS A 111 30.98 13.78 -10.28
C LYS A 111 32.33 13.35 -9.72
N GLU A 112 32.37 12.85 -8.49
CA GLU A 112 33.59 12.33 -7.84
C GLU A 112 34.09 11.03 -8.48
N MET A 113 33.18 10.15 -8.92
CA MET A 113 33.52 8.92 -9.66
C MET A 113 33.94 9.17 -11.12
N GLY A 114 34.10 10.44 -11.52
CA GLY A 114 34.59 10.83 -12.84
C GLY A 114 33.51 10.86 -13.94
N GLY A 115 32.23 10.83 -13.56
CA GLY A 115 31.12 11.04 -14.48
C GLY A 115 31.00 9.99 -15.59
N LEU A 116 30.42 10.39 -16.72
CA LEU A 116 30.29 9.52 -17.89
C LEU A 116 31.65 9.24 -18.55
N GLU A 117 32.55 10.23 -18.55
CA GLU A 117 33.87 10.16 -19.20
C GLU A 117 34.79 9.11 -18.57
N GLN A 118 34.80 8.99 -17.23
CA GLN A 118 35.65 7.98 -16.57
C GLN A 118 35.08 6.56 -16.77
N VAL A 119 33.76 6.41 -16.82
CA VAL A 119 33.11 5.13 -17.14
C VAL A 119 33.38 4.75 -18.60
N GLU A 120 33.32 5.69 -19.54
CA GLU A 120 33.64 5.48 -20.95
C GLU A 120 35.12 5.15 -21.16
N LYS A 121 36.03 5.83 -20.44
CA LYS A 121 37.47 5.53 -20.42
C LYS A 121 37.76 4.14 -19.86
N LEU A 122 37.14 3.76 -18.75
CA LEU A 122 37.25 2.42 -18.16
C LEU A 122 36.76 1.34 -19.12
N MET A 123 35.61 1.55 -19.80
CA MET A 123 35.12 0.60 -20.79
C MET A 123 36.07 0.49 -22.00
N GLY A 124 36.64 1.61 -22.46
CA GLY A 124 37.66 1.62 -23.50
C GLY A 124 38.92 0.85 -23.11
N GLU A 125 39.48 1.13 -21.92
CA GLU A 125 40.65 0.44 -21.38
C GLU A 125 40.39 -1.07 -21.18
N THR A 126 39.17 -1.45 -20.77
CA THR A 126 38.80 -2.87 -20.60
C THR A 126 38.67 -3.56 -21.96
N ALA A 127 38.08 -2.90 -22.96
CA ALA A 127 37.98 -3.45 -24.32
C ALA A 127 39.36 -3.62 -24.97
N GLU A 128 40.27 -2.65 -24.78
CA GLU A 128 41.65 -2.75 -25.25
C GLU A 128 42.43 -3.86 -24.54
N ALA A 129 42.26 -4.01 -23.22
CA ALA A 129 42.88 -5.11 -22.47
C ALA A 129 42.37 -6.49 -22.93
N VAL A 130 41.07 -6.63 -23.22
CA VAL A 130 40.49 -7.86 -23.76
C VAL A 130 41.03 -8.15 -25.17
N ALA A 131 41.11 -7.13 -26.03
CA ALA A 131 41.69 -7.28 -27.36
C ALA A 131 43.17 -7.68 -27.31
N TYR A 132 43.95 -7.08 -26.42
CA TYR A 132 45.35 -7.43 -26.19
C TYR A 132 45.50 -8.86 -25.65
N GLN A 133 44.62 -9.29 -24.74
CA GLN A 133 44.61 -10.67 -24.26
C GLN A 133 44.23 -11.66 -25.35
N GLN A 134 43.30 -11.30 -26.25
CA GLN A 134 42.98 -12.09 -27.43
C GLN A 134 44.16 -12.16 -28.40
N GLU A 135 44.84 -11.04 -28.67
CA GLU A 135 46.04 -11.03 -29.52
C GLU A 135 47.18 -11.87 -28.92
N ILE A 136 47.39 -11.82 -27.60
CA ILE A 136 48.30 -12.74 -26.90
C ILE A 136 47.84 -14.17 -27.08
N SER A 137 46.55 -14.45 -26.88
CA SER A 137 46.00 -15.81 -27.02
C SER A 137 46.12 -16.34 -28.44
N ASP A 138 45.97 -15.49 -29.46
CA ASP A 138 46.15 -15.84 -30.87
C ASP A 138 47.63 -16.05 -31.20
N MET A 139 48.54 -15.23 -30.64
CA MET A 139 49.99 -15.43 -30.76
C MET A 139 50.48 -16.68 -30.01
N LEU A 140 49.84 -17.04 -28.89
CA LEU A 140 50.15 -18.26 -28.14
C LEU A 140 49.51 -19.50 -28.78
N GLY A 141 48.27 -19.37 -29.27
CA GLY A 141 47.49 -20.41 -29.95
C GLY A 141 48.03 -20.74 -31.33
N GLY A 142 48.71 -19.80 -32.00
CA GLY A 142 49.46 -20.03 -33.23
C GLY A 142 50.72 -20.91 -33.08
N LYS A 143 50.96 -21.49 -31.90
CA LYS A 143 52.06 -22.45 -31.64
C LYS A 143 51.59 -23.87 -31.31
N ILE A 144 50.30 -24.16 -31.42
CA ILE A 144 49.82 -25.53 -31.33
C ILE A 144 49.84 -26.09 -32.75
N SER A 145 50.66 -27.12 -33.00
CA SER A 145 50.65 -27.83 -34.28
C SER A 145 49.33 -28.58 -34.40
N ASN A 146 48.82 -28.86 -35.61
CA ASN A 146 47.63 -29.71 -35.78
C ASN A 146 47.80 -31.07 -35.06
N GLN A 147 49.03 -31.57 -34.93
CA GLN A 147 49.32 -32.78 -34.15
C GLN A 147 49.14 -32.60 -32.64
N ASP A 148 49.44 -31.41 -32.11
CA ASP A 148 49.24 -31.10 -30.69
C ASP A 148 47.75 -30.84 -30.40
N GLU A 149 46.97 -30.34 -31.37
CA GLU A 149 45.50 -30.25 -31.27
C GLU A 149 44.85 -31.64 -31.23
N ASP A 150 45.29 -32.56 -32.11
CA ASP A 150 44.81 -33.94 -32.13
C ASP A 150 45.10 -34.66 -30.78
N GLU A 151 46.30 -34.49 -30.21
CA GLU A 151 46.66 -35.07 -28.89
C GLU A 151 45.82 -34.50 -27.74
N VAL A 152 45.49 -33.21 -27.78
CA VAL A 152 44.65 -32.56 -26.76
C VAL A 152 43.18 -32.99 -26.89
N GLU A 153 42.68 -33.17 -28.11
CA GLU A 153 41.31 -33.64 -28.36
C GLU A 153 41.14 -35.10 -27.91
N ASP A 154 42.14 -35.95 -28.14
CA ASP A 154 42.20 -37.32 -27.61
C ASP A 154 42.21 -37.35 -26.06
N GLU A 155 43.00 -36.47 -25.41
CA GLU A 155 43.00 -36.36 -23.94
C GLU A 155 41.66 -35.84 -23.38
N LEU A 156 41.02 -34.91 -24.09
CA LEU A 156 39.70 -34.38 -23.73
C LEU A 156 38.62 -35.47 -23.81
N GLU A 157 38.63 -36.26 -24.89
CA GLU A 157 37.66 -37.35 -25.10
C GLU A 157 37.85 -38.46 -24.03
N ALA A 158 39.09 -38.72 -23.62
CA ALA A 158 39.40 -39.64 -22.51
C ALA A 158 38.91 -39.11 -21.15
N LEU A 159 39.00 -37.80 -20.89
CA LEU A 159 38.46 -37.16 -19.68
C LEU A 159 36.94 -37.13 -19.68
N GLU A 160 36.31 -36.83 -20.81
CA GLU A 160 34.85 -36.87 -20.96
C GLU A 160 34.32 -38.30 -20.78
N ALA A 161 35.01 -39.32 -21.28
CA ALA A 161 34.65 -40.72 -21.05
C ALA A 161 34.77 -41.11 -19.56
N GLN A 162 35.77 -40.62 -18.84
CA GLN A 162 35.89 -40.81 -17.39
C GLN A 162 34.77 -40.10 -16.61
N VAL A 163 34.40 -38.89 -17.00
CA VAL A 163 33.33 -38.12 -16.32
C VAL A 163 31.94 -38.66 -16.65
N THR A 164 31.71 -39.08 -17.89
CA THR A 164 30.42 -39.60 -18.37
C THR A 164 30.18 -41.05 -17.93
N GLY A 165 31.25 -41.81 -17.64
CA GLY A 165 31.16 -43.15 -17.05
C GLY A 165 30.67 -43.19 -15.59
N VAL A 166 30.59 -42.05 -14.90
CA VAL A 166 30.29 -41.99 -13.44
C VAL A 166 29.14 -41.01 -13.12
N MET A 167 28.04 -41.02 -13.88
CA MET A 167 26.82 -40.31 -13.45
C MET A 167 25.58 -41.23 -13.36
N PRO A 168 25.01 -41.44 -12.15
CA PRO A 168 23.75 -42.15 -11.99
C PRO A 168 22.58 -41.28 -12.47
N SER A 169 21.60 -41.93 -13.10
CA SER A 169 20.34 -41.30 -13.57
C SER A 169 19.67 -40.48 -12.46
N VAL A 170 19.51 -39.17 -12.69
CA VAL A 170 18.87 -38.26 -11.74
C VAL A 170 17.35 -38.54 -11.71
N PRO A 171 16.74 -38.79 -10.53
CA PRO A 171 15.33 -39.14 -10.44
C PRO A 171 14.43 -37.92 -10.70
N THR A 172 13.53 -38.05 -11.68
CA THR A 172 12.51 -37.06 -12.05
C THR A 172 11.44 -36.89 -10.96
N THR A 173 11.75 -36.19 -9.89
CA THR A 173 10.78 -35.86 -8.84
C THR A 173 10.10 -34.54 -9.17
N LYS A 174 8.81 -34.57 -9.54
CA LYS A 174 8.01 -33.37 -9.86
C LYS A 174 7.90 -32.47 -8.62
N LEU A 175 8.24 -31.18 -8.78
CA LEU A 175 8.25 -30.19 -7.70
C LEU A 175 6.83 -29.93 -7.11
N PRO A 176 6.71 -29.66 -5.79
CA PRO A 176 5.43 -29.59 -5.05
C PRO A 176 4.56 -28.34 -5.30
N GLY A 177 4.79 -27.61 -6.39
CA GLY A 177 4.14 -26.31 -6.63
C GLY A 177 2.68 -26.39 -7.08
N LYS A 178 2.30 -27.46 -7.81
CA LYS A 178 0.95 -27.58 -8.40
C LYS A 178 -0.14 -27.91 -7.39
N VAL A 179 0.18 -28.66 -6.33
CA VAL A 179 -0.79 -29.09 -5.31
C VAL A 179 -1.34 -27.89 -4.50
N ARG A 180 -0.51 -26.87 -4.28
CA ARG A 180 -0.89 -25.69 -3.50
C ARG A 180 -1.79 -24.71 -4.27
N ALA A 181 -1.71 -24.71 -5.60
CA ALA A 181 -2.59 -23.91 -6.44
C ALA A 181 -4.00 -24.54 -6.50
N GLU A 182 -4.06 -25.86 -6.72
CA GLU A 182 -5.32 -26.61 -6.80
C GLU A 182 -6.09 -26.62 -5.46
N ALA A 183 -5.39 -26.71 -4.32
CA ALA A 183 -6.02 -26.63 -3.00
C ALA A 183 -6.65 -25.26 -2.72
N ARG A 184 -6.05 -24.18 -3.25
CA ARG A 184 -6.50 -22.81 -3.01
C ARG A 184 -7.69 -22.42 -3.87
N GLU A 185 -7.85 -23.08 -5.02
CA GLU A 185 -8.98 -22.93 -5.93
C GLU A 185 -10.21 -23.66 -5.38
N LYS A 186 -10.05 -24.89 -4.89
CA LYS A 186 -11.14 -25.66 -4.24
C LYS A 186 -11.70 -24.96 -3.00
N GLN A 187 -10.84 -24.40 -2.14
CA GLN A 187 -11.29 -23.62 -0.98
C GLN A 187 -12.08 -22.36 -1.36
N ARG A 188 -11.80 -21.75 -2.52
CA ARG A 188 -12.56 -20.59 -3.01
C ARG A 188 -13.91 -20.97 -3.60
N GLU A 189 -14.05 -22.17 -4.13
CA GLU A 189 -15.32 -22.69 -4.63
C GLU A 189 -16.23 -23.11 -3.48
N GLU A 190 -15.71 -23.83 -2.48
CA GLU A 190 -16.45 -24.23 -1.27
C GLU A 190 -17.03 -23.02 -0.52
N GLN A 191 -16.23 -21.97 -0.32
CA GLN A 191 -16.71 -20.72 0.32
C GLN A 191 -17.79 -19.98 -0.48
N ARG A 192 -17.81 -20.13 -1.81
CA ARG A 192 -18.82 -19.51 -2.67
C ARG A 192 -20.13 -20.30 -2.67
N GLU A 193 -20.07 -21.61 -2.45
CA GLU A 193 -21.26 -22.45 -2.32
C GLU A 193 -21.92 -22.26 -0.95
N GLU A 194 -21.14 -22.21 0.14
CA GLU A 194 -21.67 -21.92 1.49
C GLU A 194 -22.42 -20.58 1.53
N GLN A 195 -21.84 -19.52 0.98
CA GLN A 195 -22.51 -18.20 0.90
C GLN A 195 -23.80 -18.22 0.06
N ARG A 196 -23.89 -19.10 -0.94
CA ARG A 196 -25.11 -19.26 -1.75
C ARG A 196 -26.18 -20.06 -1.04
N GLU A 197 -25.80 -21.00 -0.18
CA GLU A 197 -26.73 -21.76 0.64
C GLU A 197 -27.29 -20.90 1.77
N GLU A 198 -26.46 -20.13 2.46
CA GLU A 198 -26.91 -19.16 3.49
C GLU A 198 -27.93 -18.16 2.92
N GLN A 199 -27.66 -17.59 1.74
CA GLN A 199 -28.59 -16.68 1.07
C GLN A 199 -29.92 -17.36 0.66
N ARG A 200 -29.90 -18.68 0.38
CA ARG A 200 -31.11 -19.44 0.06
C ARG A 200 -31.92 -19.78 1.30
N GLU A 201 -31.26 -20.00 2.43
CA GLU A 201 -31.92 -20.22 3.71
C GLU A 201 -32.57 -18.93 4.22
N GLU A 202 -31.89 -17.79 4.18
CA GLU A 202 -32.48 -16.49 4.50
C GLU A 202 -33.73 -16.20 3.64
N GLN A 203 -33.65 -16.44 2.32
CA GLN A 203 -34.81 -16.27 1.43
C GLN A 203 -35.95 -17.25 1.71
N ARG A 204 -35.68 -18.44 2.26
CA ARG A 204 -36.71 -19.40 2.66
C ARG A 204 -37.38 -18.98 3.96
N GLU A 205 -36.61 -18.49 4.92
CA GLU A 205 -37.13 -17.95 6.18
C GLU A 205 -38.01 -16.71 5.94
N GLU A 206 -37.56 -15.79 5.07
CA GLU A 206 -38.37 -14.62 4.66
C GLU A 206 -39.68 -15.02 3.98
N ARG A 207 -39.67 -16.06 3.13
CA ARG A 207 -40.88 -16.58 2.48
C ARG A 207 -41.82 -17.28 3.45
N GLN A 208 -41.30 -17.99 4.45
CA GLN A 208 -42.12 -18.62 5.49
C GLN A 208 -42.74 -17.58 6.43
N ALA A 209 -42.02 -16.50 6.76
CA ALA A 209 -42.54 -15.40 7.56
C ALA A 209 -43.69 -14.64 6.85
N MET A 210 -43.62 -14.48 5.52
CA MET A 210 -44.70 -13.85 4.75
C MET A 210 -45.97 -14.69 4.60
N LEU A 211 -45.90 -16.03 4.72
CA LEU A 211 -47.06 -16.91 4.62
C LEU A 211 -47.78 -17.13 5.96
N ALA A 212 -47.20 -16.65 7.08
CA ALA A 212 -47.72 -16.81 8.43
C ALA A 212 -48.35 -15.52 9.02
N SER A 213 -48.51 -14.46 8.22
CA SER A 213 -49.28 -13.24 8.55
C SER A 213 -50.53 -13.14 7.67
#